data_AF-A0A495ZE38-F1
#
_entry.id   AF-A0A495ZE38-F1
#
_cell.length_a   1.000
_cell.length_b   1.000
_cell.length_c   1.000
_cell.angle_alpha   90.00
_cell.angle_beta   90.00
_cell.angle_gamma   90.00
#
_symmetry.space_group_name_H-M   'P 1'
#
loop_
_entity.id
_entity.type
_entity.pdbx_description
1 polymer ?
#
loop_
_entity_poly.entity_id
_entity_poly.type
_entity_poly.pdbx_seq_one_letter_code
_entity_poly.pdbx_strand_id
1 'polypeptide(L)'
;MSIYEYFLIFLALAFCGYACYTDLKTQKIRNFCSLGLLYGGTLSQLMAWYLGTTTPLYISALFFGSGLIAFAFYWFGIFSPGDSKLFWGLCLIFPLSLFRNLSGSLSFPPLILTLNIIIPYSVGVFGYLLFKFVLMPNKLALLQAFFTANFQKTALLERLFNLLFFIGIATALTFLFEFIAWQPDQFLRLILVLGAFALVQKLLSPIPKTPVYYAIIGFACVWLSVQSAPSVPAFLSGFAFLLGLYLIVFVIAKQLVLGLASLAFDNTVDVNGLQVGMIPAEQIIRVPHPDGSVRYERKQVGFSSGQDDNVVVSPDPAGLDAEKITQLQHLAAEGALAEFENQIRIQPSIRFAPVISIGALLTVLCQGPFYLKLMQLF
;
A
#
# COMPACT_ATOMS: atom_id res chain seq x y z
N MET A 1 -24.13 -7.22 -23.14
CA MET A 1 -22.81 -7.87 -23.23
C MET A 1 -22.89 -9.03 -24.20
N SER A 2 -21.84 -9.28 -24.98
CA SER A 2 -21.79 -10.43 -25.90
C SER A 2 -21.43 -11.72 -25.17
N ILE A 3 -21.70 -12.88 -25.78
CA ILE A 3 -21.31 -14.21 -25.24
C ILE A 3 -19.79 -14.27 -24.97
N TYR A 4 -19.00 -13.63 -25.84
CA TYR A 4 -17.56 -13.50 -25.69
C TYR A 4 -17.17 -12.76 -24.41
N GLU A 5 -17.84 -11.65 -24.08
CA GLU A 5 -17.55 -10.88 -22.86
C GLU A 5 -17.90 -11.67 -21.59
N TYR A 6 -19.01 -12.42 -21.60
CA TYR A 6 -19.35 -13.32 -20.50
C TYR A 6 -18.31 -14.44 -20.33
N PHE A 7 -17.80 -14.98 -21.44
CA PHE A 7 -16.72 -15.97 -21.41
C PHE A 7 -15.44 -15.40 -20.80
N LEU A 8 -15.05 -14.17 -21.14
CA LEU A 8 -13.88 -13.50 -20.53
C LEU A 8 -14.06 -13.29 -19.03
N ILE A 9 -15.24 -12.85 -18.58
CA ILE A 9 -15.55 -12.68 -17.16
C ILE A 9 -15.49 -14.02 -16.44
N PHE A 10 -16.09 -15.08 -17.02
CA PHE A 10 -16.02 -16.42 -16.46
C PHE A 10 -14.57 -16.90 -16.32
N LEU A 11 -13.74 -16.70 -17.37
CA LEU A 11 -12.33 -17.05 -17.35
C LEU A 11 -11.58 -16.29 -16.24
N ALA A 12 -11.81 -14.98 -16.13
CA ALA A 12 -11.25 -14.13 -15.08
C ALA A 12 -11.58 -14.66 -13.68
N LEU A 13 -12.86 -14.93 -13.41
CA LEU A 13 -13.33 -15.43 -12.11
C LEU A 13 -12.84 -16.84 -11.81
N ALA A 14 -12.73 -17.72 -12.81
CA ALA A 14 -12.21 -19.07 -12.64
C ALA A 14 -10.72 -19.05 -12.26
N PHE A 15 -9.91 -18.23 -12.93
CA PHE A 15 -8.50 -18.05 -12.57
C PHE A 15 -8.33 -17.38 -11.19
N CYS A 16 -9.17 -16.41 -10.84
CA CYS A 16 -9.23 -15.84 -9.48
C CYS A 16 -9.55 -16.90 -8.42
N GLY A 17 -10.60 -17.70 -8.64
CA GLY A 17 -11.01 -18.77 -7.73
C GLY A 17 -9.90 -19.82 -7.55
N TYR A 18 -9.25 -20.21 -8.64
CA TYR A 18 -8.11 -21.13 -8.57
C TYR A 18 -6.89 -20.50 -7.90
N ALA A 19 -6.59 -19.22 -8.16
CA ALA A 19 -5.53 -18.48 -7.48
C ALA A 19 -5.79 -18.40 -5.96
N CYS A 20 -7.02 -18.08 -5.55
CA CYS A 20 -7.48 -18.09 -4.16
C CYS A 20 -7.27 -19.47 -3.51
N TYR A 21 -7.67 -20.55 -4.19
CA TYR A 21 -7.43 -21.91 -3.70
C TYR A 21 -5.94 -22.21 -3.50
N THR A 22 -5.10 -21.88 -4.49
CA THR A 22 -3.64 -22.12 -4.40
C THR A 22 -2.97 -21.27 -3.32
N ASP A 23 -3.43 -20.03 -3.14
CA ASP A 23 -2.91 -19.11 -2.13
C ASP A 23 -3.30 -19.58 -0.71
N LEU A 24 -4.55 -19.99 -0.51
CA LEU A 24 -5.02 -20.54 0.77
C LEU A 24 -4.33 -21.86 1.15
N LYS A 25 -4.07 -22.74 0.18
CA LYS A 25 -3.53 -24.09 0.42
C LYS A 25 -2.00 -24.15 0.43
N THR A 26 -1.35 -23.38 -0.46
CA THR A 26 0.10 -23.50 -0.71
C THR A 26 0.87 -22.19 -0.54
N GLN A 27 0.21 -21.08 -0.18
CA GLN A 27 0.81 -19.75 0.00
C GLN A 27 1.61 -19.25 -1.22
N LYS A 28 1.35 -19.85 -2.39
CA LYS A 28 2.04 -19.54 -3.65
C LYS A 28 1.01 -19.50 -4.77
N ILE A 29 0.98 -18.38 -5.48
CA ILE A 29 0.20 -18.26 -6.71
C ILE A 29 1.01 -18.87 -7.84
N ARG A 30 0.44 -19.89 -8.49
CA ARG A 30 1.09 -20.54 -9.63
C ARG A 30 1.16 -19.55 -10.81
N ASN A 31 2.34 -19.46 -11.42
CA ASN A 31 2.59 -18.58 -12.57
C ASN A 31 1.60 -18.81 -13.73
N PHE A 32 1.08 -20.03 -13.88
CA PHE A 32 0.07 -20.33 -14.90
C PHE A 32 -1.19 -19.47 -14.77
N CYS A 33 -1.62 -19.13 -13.55
CA CYS A 33 -2.82 -18.35 -13.33
C CYS A 33 -2.64 -16.89 -13.78
N SER A 34 -1.53 -16.28 -13.33
CA SER A 34 -1.24 -14.87 -13.62
C SER A 34 -0.80 -14.66 -15.06
N LEU A 35 0.06 -15.53 -15.61
CA LEU A 35 0.46 -15.46 -17.01
C LEU A 35 -0.68 -15.83 -17.96
N GLY A 36 -1.52 -16.81 -17.61
CA GLY A 36 -2.70 -17.17 -18.39
C GLY A 36 -3.66 -15.99 -18.55
N LEU A 37 -3.92 -15.26 -17.46
CA LEU A 37 -4.73 -14.04 -17.50
C LEU A 37 -4.05 -12.90 -18.25
N LEU A 38 -2.74 -12.75 -18.14
CA LEU A 38 -2.01 -11.69 -18.82
C LEU A 38 -2.00 -11.92 -20.34
N TYR A 39 -1.63 -13.11 -20.80
CA TYR A 39 -1.66 -13.46 -22.22
C TYR A 39 -3.09 -13.48 -22.78
N GLY A 40 -4.02 -14.09 -22.05
CA GLY A 40 -5.44 -14.14 -22.43
C GLY A 40 -6.06 -12.74 -22.48
N GLY A 41 -5.72 -11.88 -21.52
CA GLY A 41 -6.16 -10.48 -21.47
C GLY A 41 -5.58 -9.67 -22.63
N THR A 42 -4.27 -9.74 -22.87
CA THR A 42 -3.66 -9.05 -24.03
C THR A 42 -4.28 -9.51 -25.35
N LEU A 43 -4.48 -10.82 -25.54
CA LEU A 43 -5.14 -11.35 -26.72
C LEU A 43 -6.59 -10.85 -26.84
N SER A 44 -7.31 -10.77 -25.72
CA SER A 44 -8.68 -10.26 -25.72
C SER A 44 -8.77 -8.79 -26.11
N GLN A 45 -7.79 -7.98 -25.71
CA GLN A 45 -7.70 -6.56 -26.09
C GLN A 45 -7.33 -6.42 -27.56
N LEU A 46 -6.43 -7.26 -28.09
CA LEU A 46 -6.13 -7.30 -29.52
C LEU A 46 -7.34 -7.72 -30.36
N MET A 47 -8.12 -8.70 -29.90
CA MET A 47 -9.38 -9.09 -30.53
C MET A 47 -10.40 -7.94 -30.48
N ALA A 48 -10.49 -7.23 -29.36
CA ALA A 48 -11.35 -6.05 -29.23
C ALA A 48 -10.97 -4.94 -30.23
N TRP A 49 -9.67 -4.77 -30.52
CA TRP A 49 -9.20 -3.86 -31.55
C TRP A 49 -9.54 -4.35 -32.96
N TYR A 50 -9.34 -5.64 -33.25
CA TYR A 50 -9.74 -6.24 -34.52
C TYR A 50 -11.25 -6.06 -34.81
N LEU A 51 -12.09 -6.16 -33.77
CA LEU A 51 -13.53 -5.93 -33.85
C LEU A 51 -13.93 -4.44 -33.86
N GLY A 52 -12.97 -3.51 -33.86
CA GLY A 52 -13.21 -2.07 -33.91
C GLY A 52 -13.79 -1.46 -32.63
N THR A 53 -13.72 -2.17 -31.51
CA THR A 53 -14.27 -1.69 -30.22
C THR A 53 -13.27 -0.87 -29.40
N THR A 54 -11.98 -0.94 -29.76
CA THR A 54 -10.88 -0.24 -29.07
C THR A 54 -9.87 0.33 -30.03
N THR A 55 -9.02 1.23 -29.53
CA THR A 55 -7.90 1.80 -30.28
C THR A 55 -6.57 1.24 -29.78
N PRO A 56 -5.52 1.18 -30.64
CA PRO A 56 -4.18 0.77 -30.21
C PRO A 56 -3.63 1.62 -29.07
N LEU A 57 -3.91 2.93 -29.07
CA LEU A 57 -3.51 3.84 -28.01
C LEU A 57 -4.16 3.47 -26.67
N TYR A 58 -5.44 3.09 -26.69
CA TYR A 58 -6.13 2.61 -25.50
C TYR A 58 -5.53 1.29 -24.98
N ILE A 59 -5.22 0.34 -25.87
CA ILE A 59 -4.58 -0.93 -25.48
C ILE A 59 -3.23 -0.68 -24.83
N SER A 60 -2.39 0.16 -25.44
CA SER A 60 -1.09 0.53 -24.88
C SER A 60 -1.24 1.22 -23.52
N ALA A 61 -2.15 2.20 -23.42
CA ALA A 61 -2.43 2.90 -22.16
C ALA A 61 -2.94 1.93 -21.07
N LEU A 62 -3.82 0.99 -21.42
CA LEU A 62 -4.31 -0.03 -20.51
C LEU A 62 -3.20 -0.97 -20.06
N PHE A 63 -2.37 -1.46 -20.99
CA PHE A 63 -1.28 -2.39 -20.70
C PHE A 63 -0.21 -1.77 -19.82
N PHE A 64 0.33 -0.62 -20.23
CA PHE A 64 1.37 0.06 -19.46
C PHE A 64 0.83 0.70 -18.18
N GLY A 65 -0.37 1.28 -18.21
CA GLY A 65 -0.97 1.90 -17.03
C GLY A 65 -1.34 0.88 -15.95
N SER A 66 -1.91 -0.28 -16.33
CA SER A 66 -2.15 -1.37 -15.37
C SER A 66 -0.85 -1.98 -14.86
N GLY A 67 0.16 -2.15 -15.73
CA GLY A 67 1.49 -2.62 -15.33
C GLY A 67 2.19 -1.67 -14.36
N LEU A 68 2.09 -0.36 -14.57
CA LEU A 68 2.62 0.67 -13.68
C LEU A 68 1.97 0.60 -12.29
N ILE A 69 0.63 0.46 -12.23
CA ILE A 69 -0.10 0.34 -10.95
C ILE A 69 0.28 -0.97 -10.25
N ALA A 70 0.34 -2.09 -10.98
CA ALA A 70 0.74 -3.39 -10.45
C ALA A 70 2.17 -3.35 -9.87
N PHE A 71 3.08 -2.70 -10.59
CA PHE A 71 4.46 -2.48 -10.16
C PHE A 71 4.53 -1.55 -8.95
N ALA A 72 3.72 -0.48 -8.91
CA ALA A 72 3.64 0.40 -7.75
C ALA A 72 3.22 -0.40 -6.51
N PHE A 73 2.17 -1.25 -6.59
CA PHE A 73 1.77 -2.09 -5.45
C PHE A 73 2.87 -3.04 -4.97
N TYR A 74 3.61 -3.64 -5.90
CA TYR A 74 4.77 -4.46 -5.55
C TYR A 74 5.86 -3.63 -4.89
N TRP A 75 6.23 -2.50 -5.51
CA TRP A 75 7.28 -1.60 -5.01
C TRP A 75 6.93 -1.08 -3.62
N PHE A 76 5.67 -0.73 -3.34
CA PHE A 76 5.22 -0.32 -2.01
C PHE A 76 5.13 -1.45 -0.99
N GLY A 77 5.30 -2.72 -1.39
CA GLY A 77 5.16 -3.88 -0.53
C GLY A 77 3.71 -4.19 -0.18
N ILE A 78 2.74 -3.70 -0.95
CA ILE A 78 1.32 -4.00 -0.78
C ILE A 78 1.02 -5.39 -1.34
N PHE A 79 1.56 -5.70 -2.52
CA PHE A 79 1.35 -6.98 -3.21
C PHE A 79 2.64 -7.77 -3.34
N SER A 80 2.53 -9.09 -3.23
CA SER A 80 3.60 -9.99 -3.66
C SER A 80 3.77 -9.95 -5.19
N PRO A 81 4.92 -10.40 -5.73
CA PRO A 81 5.10 -10.50 -7.18
C PRO A 81 4.00 -11.32 -7.89
N GLY A 82 3.44 -12.33 -7.21
CA GLY A 82 2.34 -13.14 -7.74
C GLY A 82 1.04 -12.35 -7.84
N ASP A 83 0.69 -11.62 -6.77
CA ASP A 83 -0.52 -10.80 -6.67
C ASP A 83 -0.50 -9.64 -7.66
N SER A 84 0.64 -8.97 -7.83
CA SER A 84 0.78 -7.89 -8.83
C SER A 84 0.56 -8.39 -10.25
N LYS A 85 1.09 -9.57 -10.61
CA LYS A 85 0.85 -10.15 -11.94
C LYS A 85 -0.61 -10.58 -12.12
N LEU A 86 -1.24 -11.12 -11.07
CA LEU A 86 -2.66 -11.47 -11.09
C LEU A 86 -3.53 -10.23 -11.32
N PHE A 87 -3.29 -9.16 -10.56
CA PHE A 87 -3.97 -7.87 -10.73
C PHE A 87 -3.77 -7.31 -12.15
N TRP A 88 -2.55 -7.37 -12.68
CA TRP A 88 -2.25 -6.91 -14.03
C TRP A 88 -3.04 -7.68 -15.09
N GLY A 89 -3.05 -9.01 -15.01
CA GLY A 89 -3.84 -9.86 -15.91
C GLY A 89 -5.35 -9.59 -15.82
N LEU A 90 -5.87 -9.36 -14.61
CA LEU A 90 -7.29 -9.03 -14.41
C LEU A 90 -7.68 -7.69 -15.05
N CYS A 91 -6.82 -6.69 -14.99
CA CYS A 91 -7.05 -5.41 -15.66
C CYS A 91 -7.17 -5.56 -17.18
N LEU A 92 -6.46 -6.53 -17.76
CA LEU A 92 -6.43 -6.75 -19.20
C LEU A 92 -7.57 -7.63 -19.71
N ILE A 93 -7.99 -8.63 -18.94
CA ILE A 93 -9.03 -9.57 -19.36
C ILE A 93 -10.45 -8.99 -19.24
N PHE A 94 -10.66 -7.99 -18.38
CA PHE A 94 -11.99 -7.46 -18.18
C PHE A 94 -12.52 -6.74 -19.43
N PRO A 95 -13.75 -7.08 -19.88
CA PRO A 95 -14.32 -6.46 -21.06
C PRO A 95 -14.69 -5.00 -20.77
N LEU A 96 -14.50 -4.14 -21.77
CA LEU A 96 -14.70 -2.70 -21.64
C LEU A 96 -16.16 -2.30 -21.45
N SER A 97 -17.09 -3.16 -21.84
CA SER A 97 -18.50 -3.00 -21.55
C SER A 97 -18.81 -2.92 -20.05
N LEU A 98 -17.98 -3.48 -19.17
CA LEU A 98 -18.11 -3.31 -17.71
C LEU A 98 -17.96 -1.85 -17.26
N PHE A 99 -17.31 -1.01 -18.07
CA PHE A 99 -16.94 0.36 -17.71
C PHE A 99 -17.63 1.41 -18.59
N ARG A 100 -18.51 1.00 -19.51
CA ARG A 100 -19.17 1.89 -20.50
C ARG A 100 -20.03 2.98 -19.90
N ASN A 101 -20.61 2.75 -18.72
CA ASN A 101 -21.53 3.69 -18.09
C ASN A 101 -20.82 4.74 -17.23
N LEU A 102 -19.48 4.76 -17.24
CA LEU A 102 -18.67 5.64 -16.41
C LEU A 102 -18.07 6.74 -17.28
N SER A 103 -18.29 8.00 -16.90
CA SER A 103 -17.72 9.16 -17.54
C SER A 103 -16.46 9.65 -16.80
N GLY A 104 -15.54 10.27 -17.54
CA GLY A 104 -14.35 10.91 -16.96
C GLY A 104 -13.28 9.95 -16.43
N SER A 105 -12.63 10.29 -15.31
CA SER A 105 -11.53 9.55 -14.67
C SER A 105 -11.86 8.11 -14.29
N LEU A 106 -13.14 7.83 -14.05
CA LEU A 106 -13.66 6.50 -13.74
C LEU A 106 -13.84 5.64 -14.99
N SER A 107 -13.39 6.07 -16.17
CA SER A 107 -13.37 5.21 -17.35
C SER A 107 -12.15 4.30 -17.41
N PHE A 108 -11.14 4.47 -16.52
CA PHE A 108 -9.90 3.68 -16.55
C PHE A 108 -10.02 2.42 -15.67
N PRO A 109 -10.16 1.21 -16.28
CA PRO A 109 -10.45 -0.03 -15.55
C PRO A 109 -9.49 -0.37 -14.40
N PRO A 110 -8.15 -0.17 -14.53
CA PRO A 110 -7.22 -0.51 -13.46
C PRO A 110 -7.44 0.29 -12.17
N LEU A 111 -7.88 1.55 -12.27
CA LEU A 111 -8.21 2.35 -11.10
C LEU A 111 -9.47 1.82 -10.41
N ILE A 112 -10.49 1.41 -11.16
CA ILE A 112 -11.71 0.86 -10.57
C ILE A 112 -11.42 -0.44 -9.82
N LEU A 113 -10.69 -1.35 -10.47
CA LEU A 113 -10.32 -2.61 -9.85
C LEU A 113 -9.50 -2.35 -8.57
N THR A 114 -8.56 -1.40 -8.62
CA THR A 114 -7.80 -0.95 -7.46
C THR A 114 -8.72 -0.49 -6.32
N LEU A 115 -9.68 0.39 -6.59
CA LEU A 115 -10.61 0.90 -5.57
C LEU A 115 -11.47 -0.23 -4.99
N ASN A 116 -11.94 -1.14 -5.83
CA ASN A 116 -12.75 -2.29 -5.42
C ASN A 116 -11.96 -3.34 -4.63
N ILE A 117 -10.63 -3.33 -4.71
CA ILE A 117 -9.76 -4.17 -3.87
C ILE A 117 -9.41 -3.44 -2.56
N ILE A 118 -8.88 -2.23 -2.65
CA ILE A 118 -8.31 -1.50 -1.51
C ILE A 118 -9.39 -1.05 -0.52
N ILE A 119 -10.52 -0.52 -1.00
CA ILE A 119 -11.53 0.06 -0.09
C ILE A 119 -12.16 -1.02 0.79
N PRO A 120 -12.73 -2.12 0.25
CA PRO A 120 -13.34 -3.15 1.10
C PRO A 120 -12.31 -3.80 2.03
N TYR A 121 -11.09 -4.02 1.54
CA TYR A 121 -9.99 -4.53 2.35
C TYR A 121 -9.66 -3.62 3.52
N SER A 122 -9.47 -2.32 3.26
CA SER A 122 -9.13 -1.33 4.29
C SER A 122 -10.24 -1.20 5.32
N VAL A 123 -11.51 -1.19 4.88
CA VAL A 123 -12.68 -1.17 5.79
C VAL A 123 -12.74 -2.44 6.65
N GLY A 124 -12.53 -3.62 6.06
CA GLY A 124 -12.53 -4.89 6.78
C GLY A 124 -11.41 -4.98 7.82
N VAL A 125 -10.19 -4.63 7.44
CA VAL A 125 -9.03 -4.60 8.35
C VAL A 125 -9.25 -3.57 9.46
N PHE A 126 -9.68 -2.36 9.12
CA PHE A 126 -9.93 -1.32 10.12
C PHE A 126 -11.04 -1.74 11.10
N GLY A 127 -12.14 -2.32 10.60
CA GLY A 127 -13.21 -2.84 11.44
C GLY A 127 -12.74 -3.96 12.38
N TYR A 128 -11.94 -4.90 11.88
CA TYR A 128 -11.35 -5.96 12.71
C TYR A 128 -10.41 -5.41 13.80
N LEU A 129 -9.55 -4.44 13.44
CA LEU A 129 -8.64 -3.81 14.38
C LEU A 129 -9.39 -3.00 15.44
N LEU A 130 -10.43 -2.25 15.06
CA LEU A 130 -11.31 -1.56 16.02
C LEU A 130 -12.00 -2.55 16.97
N PHE A 131 -12.53 -3.65 16.43
CA PHE A 131 -13.14 -4.70 17.26
C PHE A 131 -12.14 -5.28 18.28
N LYS A 132 -10.92 -5.62 17.84
CA LYS A 132 -9.84 -6.09 18.72
C LYS A 132 -9.44 -5.04 19.75
N PHE A 133 -9.33 -3.77 19.36
CA PHE A 133 -9.04 -2.67 20.26
C PHE A 133 -10.10 -2.53 21.34
N VAL A 134 -11.39 -2.68 21.00
CA VAL A 134 -12.50 -2.65 21.95
C VAL A 134 -12.49 -3.86 22.91
N LEU A 135 -11.88 -4.98 22.54
CA LEU A 135 -11.76 -6.15 23.42
C LEU A 135 -10.51 -6.16 24.31
N MET A 136 -9.52 -5.30 24.05
CA MET A 136 -8.29 -5.28 24.84
C MET A 136 -8.52 -4.76 26.27
N PRO A 137 -7.94 -5.39 27.32
CA PRO A 137 -8.08 -4.92 28.70
C PRO A 137 -7.28 -3.63 28.99
N ASN A 138 -6.12 -3.42 28.35
CA ASN A 138 -5.19 -2.31 28.64
C ASN A 138 -5.23 -1.16 27.60
N LYS A 139 -6.42 -0.77 27.13
CA LYS A 139 -6.57 0.24 26.05
C LYS A 139 -5.97 1.61 26.42
N LEU A 140 -6.15 2.02 27.67
CA LEU A 140 -5.69 3.32 28.16
C LEU A 140 -4.16 3.40 28.20
N ALA A 141 -3.49 2.32 28.58
CA ALA A 141 -2.03 2.27 28.57
C ALA A 141 -1.49 2.38 27.14
N LEU A 142 -2.15 1.75 26.17
CA LEU A 142 -1.78 1.81 24.76
C LEU A 142 -2.00 3.22 24.18
N LEU A 143 -3.13 3.87 24.50
CA LEU A 143 -3.39 5.26 24.12
C LEU A 143 -2.41 6.23 24.78
N GLN A 144 -2.11 6.05 26.07
CA GLN A 144 -1.13 6.88 26.78
C GLN A 144 0.26 6.75 26.17
N ALA A 145 0.72 5.52 25.90
CA ALA A 145 1.98 5.26 25.21
C ALA A 145 2.01 5.88 23.81
N PHE A 146 0.88 5.84 23.08
CA PHE A 146 0.73 6.50 21.79
C PHE A 146 0.88 8.02 21.93
N PHE A 147 0.21 8.66 22.90
CA PHE A 147 0.31 10.10 23.10
C PHE A 147 1.73 10.51 23.53
N THR A 148 2.36 9.81 24.46
CA THR A 148 3.73 10.16 24.90
C THR A 148 4.77 9.96 23.81
N ALA A 149 4.67 8.90 23.00
CA ALA A 149 5.56 8.71 21.85
C ALA A 149 5.36 9.78 20.76
N ASN A 150 4.14 10.32 20.64
CA ASN A 150 3.78 11.23 19.58
C ASN A 150 4.12 12.70 19.82
N PHE A 151 4.19 13.12 21.08
CA PHE A 151 4.40 14.52 21.47
C PHE A 151 5.85 14.83 21.89
N GLN A 152 6.82 13.99 21.53
CA GLN A 152 8.24 14.29 21.73
C GLN A 152 8.69 15.41 20.78
N LYS A 153 9.49 16.37 21.29
CA LYS A 153 9.92 17.59 20.56
C LYS A 153 10.55 17.31 19.19
N THR A 154 11.38 16.27 19.07
CA THR A 154 12.03 15.88 17.82
C THR A 154 11.04 15.35 16.79
N ALA A 155 10.05 14.57 17.23
CA ALA A 155 8.99 14.02 16.38
C ALA A 155 7.99 15.09 15.90
N LEU A 156 7.75 16.14 16.70
CA LEU A 156 6.84 17.23 16.33
C LEU A 156 7.33 18.03 15.12
N LEU A 157 8.64 18.31 15.06
CA LEU A 157 9.23 19.04 13.94
C LEU A 157 9.13 18.23 12.65
N GLU A 158 9.47 16.94 12.69
CA GLU A 158 9.33 16.06 11.52
C GLU A 158 7.87 15.94 11.05
N ARG A 159 6.89 15.88 11.97
CA ARG A 159 5.46 15.87 11.62
C ARG A 159 5.00 17.15 10.97
N LEU A 160 5.44 18.30 11.49
CA LEU A 160 5.11 19.60 10.90
C LEU A 160 5.66 19.69 9.47
N PHE A 161 6.88 19.21 9.22
CA PHE A 161 7.43 19.14 7.87
C PHE A 161 6.67 18.17 6.97
N ASN A 162 6.34 16.96 7.46
CA ASN A 162 5.55 16.01 6.70
C ASN A 162 4.15 16.55 6.37
N LEU A 163 3.55 17.33 7.27
CA LEU A 163 2.29 18.02 7.04
C LEU A 163 2.42 19.10 5.95
N LEU A 164 3.41 19.99 6.06
CA LEU A 164 3.67 21.01 5.04
C LEU A 164 3.94 20.38 3.68
N PHE A 165 4.66 19.27 3.68
CA PHE A 165 4.95 18.49 2.49
C PHE A 165 3.69 17.85 1.90
N PHE A 166 2.84 17.27 2.73
CA PHE A 166 1.54 16.74 2.33
C PHE A 166 0.68 17.80 1.67
N ILE A 167 0.61 18.99 2.25
CA ILE A 167 -0.13 20.12 1.71
C ILE A 167 0.46 20.58 0.38
N GLY A 168 1.79 20.71 0.29
CA GLY A 168 2.46 21.08 -0.96
C GLY A 168 2.24 20.09 -2.09
N ILE A 169 2.21 18.78 -1.80
CA ILE A 169 1.86 17.76 -2.78
C ILE A 169 0.39 17.87 -3.19
N ALA A 170 -0.52 18.08 -2.24
CA ALA A 170 -1.95 18.25 -2.55
C ALA A 170 -2.21 19.45 -3.48
N THR A 171 -1.54 20.57 -3.24
CA THR A 171 -1.66 21.79 -4.06
C THR A 171 -1.00 21.61 -5.43
N ALA A 172 0.21 21.05 -5.49
CA ALA A 172 0.89 20.75 -6.76
C ALA A 172 0.07 19.79 -7.63
N LEU A 173 -0.52 18.75 -7.04
CA LEU A 173 -1.36 17.79 -7.74
C LEU A 173 -2.64 18.45 -8.28
N THR A 174 -3.25 19.34 -7.49
CA THR A 174 -4.44 20.09 -7.92
C THR A 174 -4.12 21.01 -9.10
N PHE A 175 -3.00 21.72 -9.03
CA PHE A 175 -2.51 22.55 -10.14
C PHE A 175 -2.25 21.72 -11.41
N LEU A 176 -1.63 20.54 -11.27
CA LEU A 176 -1.37 19.63 -12.37
C LEU A 176 -2.67 19.09 -12.99
N PHE A 177 -3.68 18.79 -12.18
CA PHE A 177 -4.99 18.37 -12.66
C PHE A 177 -5.70 19.48 -13.43
N GLU A 178 -5.66 20.71 -12.94
CA GLU A 178 -6.21 21.86 -13.65
C GLU A 178 -5.48 22.11 -14.98
N PHE A 179 -4.15 21.98 -15.00
CA PHE A 179 -3.34 22.12 -16.21
C PHE A 179 -3.69 21.08 -17.29
N ILE A 180 -4.00 19.85 -16.90
CA ILE A 180 -4.40 18.77 -17.81
C ILE A 180 -5.92 18.81 -18.11
N ALA A 181 -6.65 19.80 -17.56
CA ALA A 181 -8.11 19.88 -17.57
C ALA A 181 -8.79 18.60 -17.04
N TRP A 182 -8.11 17.90 -16.12
CA TRP A 182 -8.58 16.68 -15.51
C TRP A 182 -9.33 17.00 -14.21
N GLN A 183 -10.62 16.67 -14.15
CA GLN A 183 -11.46 16.92 -12.97
C GLN A 183 -11.85 15.59 -12.30
N PRO A 184 -10.96 14.96 -11.51
CA PRO A 184 -11.34 13.80 -10.72
C PRO A 184 -12.37 14.20 -9.66
N ASP A 185 -13.27 13.29 -9.32
CA ASP A 185 -14.17 13.46 -8.18
C ASP A 185 -13.37 13.63 -6.87
N GLN A 186 -13.99 14.26 -5.86
CA GLN A 186 -13.31 14.61 -4.61
C GLN A 186 -12.68 13.39 -3.92
N PHE A 187 -13.34 12.23 -3.98
CA PHE A 187 -12.86 11.00 -3.37
C PHE A 187 -11.63 10.45 -4.11
N LEU A 188 -11.70 10.35 -5.44
CA LEU A 188 -10.53 9.96 -6.24
C LEU A 188 -9.37 10.94 -6.08
N ARG A 189 -9.63 12.25 -6.06
CA ARG A 189 -8.61 13.29 -5.80
C ARG A 189 -7.90 13.03 -4.48
N LEU A 190 -8.65 12.74 -3.42
CA LEU A 190 -8.11 12.38 -2.10
C LEU A 190 -7.19 11.17 -2.16
N ILE A 191 -7.61 10.09 -2.83
CA ILE A 191 -6.80 8.88 -2.98
C ILE A 191 -5.51 9.16 -3.75
N LEU A 192 -5.59 9.96 -4.82
CA LEU A 192 -4.41 10.34 -5.60
C LEU A 192 -3.45 11.22 -4.79
N VAL A 193 -3.94 12.15 -3.97
CA VAL A 193 -3.10 12.94 -3.06
C VAL A 193 -2.39 12.06 -2.03
N LEU A 194 -3.11 11.12 -1.41
CA LEU A 194 -2.52 10.18 -0.45
C LEU A 194 -1.47 9.27 -1.12
N GLY A 195 -1.78 8.74 -2.31
CA GLY A 195 -0.86 7.92 -3.09
C GLY A 195 0.38 8.68 -3.54
N ALA A 196 0.22 9.90 -4.05
CA ALA A 196 1.33 10.77 -4.45
C ALA A 196 2.20 11.13 -3.25
N PHE A 197 1.62 11.49 -2.11
CA PHE A 197 2.38 11.75 -0.89
C PHE A 197 3.21 10.54 -0.46
N ALA A 198 2.62 9.34 -0.42
CA ALA A 198 3.33 8.12 -0.08
C ALA A 198 4.46 7.80 -1.09
N LEU A 199 4.22 8.02 -2.38
CA LEU A 199 5.20 7.82 -3.44
C LEU A 199 6.39 8.75 -3.29
N VAL A 200 6.14 10.04 -3.16
CA VAL A 200 7.21 11.02 -3.04
C VAL A 200 7.96 10.82 -1.72
N GLN A 201 7.26 10.50 -0.62
CA GLN A 201 7.91 10.17 0.64
C GLN A 201 8.85 8.96 0.52
N LYS A 202 8.43 7.92 -0.22
CA LYS A 202 9.26 6.74 -0.48
C LYS A 202 10.43 7.03 -1.42
N LEU A 203 10.24 7.88 -2.42
CA LEU A 203 11.32 8.30 -3.33
C LEU A 203 12.36 9.18 -2.64
N LEU A 204 11.94 10.01 -1.68
CA LEU A 204 12.82 10.90 -0.92
C LEU A 204 13.39 10.26 0.35
N SER A 205 12.97 9.05 0.72
CA SER A 205 13.50 8.35 1.90
C SER A 205 15.02 8.11 1.90
N PRO A 206 15.72 7.93 0.75
CA PRO A 206 17.17 7.79 0.73
C PRO A 206 17.91 9.11 0.97
N ILE A 207 17.24 10.26 0.87
CA ILE A 207 17.88 11.56 0.96
C ILE A 207 18.07 11.93 2.44
N PRO A 208 19.29 12.33 2.85
CA PRO A 208 19.52 12.74 4.23
C PRO A 208 18.67 13.96 4.58
N LYS A 209 17.82 13.82 5.60
CA LYS A 209 16.88 14.85 6.06
C LYS A 209 17.60 15.95 6.83
N THR A 210 18.40 16.75 6.12
CA THR A 210 19.13 17.90 6.69
C THR A 210 18.19 19.08 6.96
N PRO A 211 18.55 20.03 7.86
CA PRO A 211 17.77 21.26 8.07
C PRO A 211 17.55 22.08 6.78
N VAL A 212 18.53 22.07 5.88
CA VAL A 212 18.47 22.75 4.59
C VAL A 212 17.43 22.12 3.66
N TYR A 213 17.36 20.78 3.62
CA TYR A 213 16.33 20.05 2.88
C TYR A 213 14.93 20.46 3.32
N TYR A 214 14.71 20.51 4.64
CA TYR A 214 13.45 20.92 5.22
C TYR A 214 13.08 22.37 4.91
N ALA A 215 14.05 23.28 4.92
CA ALA A 215 13.83 24.69 4.60
C ALA A 215 13.42 24.90 3.13
N ILE A 216 14.14 24.28 2.18
CA ILE A 216 13.87 24.43 0.74
C ILE A 216 12.49 23.86 0.39
N ILE A 217 12.20 22.65 0.85
CA ILE A 217 10.93 21.99 0.55
C ILE A 217 9.77 22.70 1.25
N GLY A 218 9.93 23.07 2.53
CA GLY A 218 8.93 23.83 3.25
C GLY A 218 8.59 25.15 2.56
N PHE A 219 9.60 25.89 2.11
CA PHE A 219 9.40 27.14 1.37
C PHE A 219 8.65 26.90 0.05
N ALA A 220 9.07 25.91 -0.74
CA ALA A 220 8.40 25.58 -2.01
C ALA A 220 6.93 25.17 -1.81
N CYS A 221 6.64 24.35 -0.81
CA CYS A 221 5.26 23.92 -0.50
C CYS A 221 4.38 25.09 -0.05
N VAL A 222 4.89 25.97 0.81
CA VAL A 222 4.15 27.16 1.26
C VAL A 222 3.92 28.12 0.08
N TRP A 223 4.95 28.38 -0.72
CA TRP A 223 4.85 29.25 -1.89
C TRP A 223 3.78 28.77 -2.88
N LEU A 224 3.82 27.48 -3.25
CA LEU A 224 2.82 26.88 -4.13
C LEU A 224 1.41 26.94 -3.55
N SER A 225 1.28 26.76 -2.23
CA SER A 225 -0.03 26.79 -1.56
C SER A 225 -0.61 28.20 -1.49
N VAL A 226 0.24 29.23 -1.39
CA VAL A 226 -0.20 30.64 -1.44
C VAL A 226 -0.61 31.02 -2.86
N GLN A 227 0.13 30.61 -3.89
CA GLN A 227 -0.22 30.93 -5.28
C GLN A 227 -1.49 30.25 -5.77
N SER A 228 -1.77 29.03 -5.30
CA SER A 228 -2.95 28.26 -5.72
C SER A 228 -4.24 28.68 -5.02
N ALA A 229 -4.17 29.47 -3.94
CA ALA A 229 -5.35 29.86 -3.18
C ALA A 229 -6.01 31.12 -3.75
N PRO A 230 -7.31 31.07 -4.11
CA PRO A 230 -8.02 32.23 -4.65
C PRO A 230 -8.29 33.32 -3.59
N SER A 231 -8.24 32.97 -2.30
CA SER A 231 -8.42 33.91 -1.19
C SER A 231 -7.86 33.33 0.12
N VAL A 232 -7.59 34.21 1.10
CA VAL A 232 -7.10 33.82 2.44
C VAL A 232 -8.08 32.87 3.18
N PRO A 233 -9.41 33.07 3.16
CA PRO A 233 -10.35 32.13 3.77
C PRO A 233 -10.37 30.75 3.08
N ALA A 234 -10.25 30.72 1.75
CA ALA A 234 -10.15 29.45 1.01
C ALA A 234 -8.86 28.71 1.34
N PHE A 235 -7.74 29.43 1.49
CA PHE A 235 -6.47 28.87 1.95
C PHE A 235 -6.61 28.26 3.36
N LEU A 236 -7.16 29.01 4.33
CA LEU A 236 -7.29 28.54 5.71
C LEU A 236 -8.21 27.34 5.84
N SER A 237 -9.34 27.32 5.12
CA SER A 237 -10.27 26.19 5.14
C SER A 237 -9.67 24.94 4.49
N GLY A 238 -9.00 25.08 3.35
CA GLY A 238 -8.26 23.99 2.71
C GLY A 238 -7.12 23.45 3.57
N PHE A 239 -6.38 24.35 4.22
CA PHE A 239 -5.33 24.00 5.18
C PHE A 239 -5.90 23.23 6.37
N ALA A 240 -7.00 23.70 6.97
CA ALA A 240 -7.64 23.02 8.11
C ALA A 240 -8.16 21.63 7.72
N PHE A 241 -8.74 21.49 6.52
CA PHE A 241 -9.20 20.20 6.00
C PHE A 241 -8.03 19.22 5.81
N LEU A 242 -6.96 19.65 5.14
CA LEU A 242 -5.77 18.81 4.90
C LEU A 242 -5.04 18.49 6.21
N LEU A 243 -5.02 19.41 7.17
CA LEU A 243 -4.50 19.17 8.52
C LEU A 243 -5.30 18.08 9.23
N GLY A 244 -6.63 18.20 9.26
CA GLY A 244 -7.51 17.21 9.87
C GLY A 244 -7.34 15.84 9.23
N LEU A 245 -7.31 15.79 7.90
CA LEU A 245 -7.05 14.57 7.15
C LEU A 245 -5.68 13.96 7.47
N TYR A 246 -4.63 14.77 7.49
CA TYR A 246 -3.27 14.31 7.79
C TYR A 246 -3.19 13.71 9.19
N LEU A 247 -3.77 14.38 10.19
CA LEU A 247 -3.82 13.88 11.56
C LEU A 247 -4.60 12.57 11.65
N ILE A 248 -5.77 12.48 11.00
CA ILE A 248 -6.58 11.26 11.02
C ILE A 248 -5.85 10.09 10.33
N VAL A 249 -5.29 10.30 9.13
CA VAL A 249 -4.73 9.21 8.34
C VAL A 249 -3.32 8.83 8.80
N PHE A 250 -2.42 9.80 8.94
CA PHE A 250 -0.99 9.52 9.14
C PHE A 250 -0.56 9.50 10.60
N VAL A 251 -1.27 10.21 11.48
CA VAL A 251 -0.95 10.19 12.92
C VAL A 251 -1.80 9.13 13.61
N ILE A 252 -3.12 9.23 13.50
CA ILE A 252 -4.03 8.33 14.22
C ILE A 252 -4.09 6.96 13.53
N ALA A 253 -4.62 6.90 12.31
CA ALA A 253 -4.89 5.62 11.65
C ALA A 253 -3.61 4.83 11.43
N LYS A 254 -2.56 5.42 10.85
CA LYS A 254 -1.30 4.70 10.59
C LYS A 254 -0.71 4.06 11.85
N GLN A 255 -0.53 4.82 12.92
CA GLN A 255 0.14 4.30 14.11
C GLN A 255 -0.76 3.39 14.93
N LEU A 256 -2.07 3.69 15.00
CA LEU A 256 -3.03 2.81 15.68
C LEU A 256 -3.18 1.49 14.92
N VAL A 257 -3.25 1.53 13.59
CA VAL A 257 -3.29 0.33 12.74
C VAL A 257 -2.00 -0.46 12.86
N LEU A 258 -0.82 0.15 12.78
CA LEU A 258 0.46 -0.56 12.93
C LEU A 258 0.66 -1.14 14.33
N GLY A 259 0.33 -0.37 15.37
CA GLY A 259 0.41 -0.82 16.76
C GLY A 259 -0.55 -1.98 17.04
N LEU A 260 -1.79 -1.89 16.56
CA LEU A 260 -2.75 -2.99 16.71
C LEU A 260 -2.42 -4.18 15.82
N ALA A 261 -1.93 -3.96 14.61
CA ALA A 261 -1.54 -5.03 13.70
C ALA A 261 -0.40 -5.84 14.30
N SER A 262 0.66 -5.19 14.80
CA SER A 262 1.76 -5.90 15.45
C SER A 262 1.31 -6.71 16.66
N LEU A 263 0.37 -6.22 17.46
CA LEU A 263 -0.17 -6.95 18.61
C LEU A 263 -1.13 -8.07 18.24
N ALA A 264 -1.89 -7.92 17.15
CA ALA A 264 -2.97 -8.85 16.78
C ALA A 264 -2.51 -9.95 15.81
N PHE A 265 -1.45 -9.69 15.05
CA PHE A 265 -1.05 -10.54 13.93
C PHE A 265 0.36 -11.13 14.08
N ASP A 266 1.30 -10.45 14.73
CA ASP A 266 2.67 -10.94 14.80
C ASP A 266 2.77 -12.18 15.71
N ASN A 267 3.45 -13.20 15.21
CA ASN A 267 3.76 -14.40 15.98
C ASN A 267 5.24 -14.42 16.36
N THR A 268 5.55 -14.76 17.60
CA THR A 268 6.92 -15.02 18.04
C THR A 268 7.33 -16.43 17.62
N VAL A 269 8.40 -16.53 16.83
CA VAL A 269 8.97 -17.79 16.36
C VAL A 269 10.42 -17.87 16.82
N ASP A 270 10.85 -19.04 17.29
CA ASP A 270 12.26 -19.32 17.59
C ASP A 270 13.09 -19.24 16.30
N VAL A 271 14.29 -18.68 16.37
CA VAL A 271 15.24 -18.61 15.23
C VAL A 271 15.47 -19.98 14.59
N ASN A 272 15.46 -21.06 15.37
CA ASN A 272 15.59 -22.43 14.87
C ASN A 272 14.37 -22.91 14.08
N GLY A 273 13.20 -22.32 14.32
CA GLY A 273 11.94 -22.62 13.65
C GLY A 273 11.67 -21.75 12.41
N LEU A 274 12.60 -20.88 12.02
CA LEU A 274 12.43 -20.01 10.86
C LEU A 274 12.40 -20.83 9.56
N GLN A 275 11.44 -20.50 8.70
CA GLN A 275 11.31 -21.10 7.38
C GLN A 275 11.50 -20.03 6.29
N VAL A 276 12.01 -20.46 5.14
CA VAL A 276 12.18 -19.61 3.96
C VAL A 276 10.82 -19.00 3.57
N GLY A 277 10.80 -17.68 3.40
CA GLY A 277 9.59 -16.93 3.06
C GLY A 277 8.82 -16.33 4.26
N MET A 278 9.24 -16.57 5.51
CA MET A 278 8.71 -15.84 6.67
C MET A 278 9.14 -14.37 6.61
N ILE A 279 8.22 -13.43 6.91
CA ILE A 279 8.48 -11.99 6.87
C ILE A 279 8.74 -11.49 8.30
N PRO A 280 9.93 -10.95 8.63
CA PRO A 280 10.21 -10.46 9.96
C PRO A 280 9.43 -9.16 10.24
N ALA A 281 8.86 -9.05 11.43
CA ALA A 281 8.08 -7.89 11.86
C ALA A 281 8.92 -6.76 12.44
N GLU A 282 10.14 -7.09 12.86
CA GLU A 282 11.06 -6.20 13.56
C GLU A 282 12.39 -6.13 12.81
N GLN A 283 13.06 -4.98 12.92
CA GLN A 283 14.39 -4.79 12.38
C GLN A 283 15.42 -5.11 13.47
N ILE A 284 16.45 -5.89 13.12
CA ILE A 284 17.58 -6.16 14.02
C ILE A 284 18.74 -5.28 13.55
N ILE A 285 19.13 -4.32 14.39
CA ILE A 285 20.23 -3.39 14.11
C ILE A 285 21.45 -3.73 14.97
N ARG A 286 22.63 -3.58 14.36
CA ARG A 286 23.94 -3.70 14.97
C ARG A 286 24.30 -2.35 15.61
N VAL A 287 24.37 -2.30 16.92
CA VAL A 287 24.76 -1.09 17.68
C VAL A 287 26.17 -1.29 18.22
N PRO A 288 27.16 -0.49 17.77
CA PRO A 288 28.49 -0.50 18.36
C PRO A 288 28.45 0.14 19.74
N HIS A 289 28.85 -0.60 20.77
CA HIS A 289 29.00 -0.08 22.12
C HIS A 289 30.33 0.69 22.24
N PRO A 290 30.44 1.75 23.08
CA PRO A 290 31.69 2.44 23.39
C PRO A 290 32.87 1.55 23.80
N ASP A 291 32.61 0.33 24.29
CA ASP A 291 33.63 -0.66 24.67
C ASP A 291 34.17 -1.48 23.48
N GLY A 292 33.72 -1.20 22.24
CA GLY A 292 34.10 -1.93 21.03
C GLY A 292 33.33 -3.24 20.82
N SER A 293 32.45 -3.63 21.75
CA SER A 293 31.54 -4.76 21.60
C SER A 293 30.35 -4.40 20.71
N VAL A 294 29.79 -5.42 20.07
CA VAL A 294 28.63 -5.29 19.18
C VAL A 294 27.42 -5.82 19.90
N ARG A 295 26.39 -4.99 20.08
CA ARG A 295 25.09 -5.40 20.59
C ARG A 295 24.05 -5.34 19.49
N TYR A 296 23.09 -6.24 19.53
CA TYR A 296 21.97 -6.23 18.59
C TYR A 296 20.74 -5.66 19.30
N GLU A 297 20.08 -4.69 18.69
CA GLU A 297 18.83 -4.10 19.22
C GLU A 297 17.66 -4.37 18.27
N ARG A 298 16.48 -4.61 18.86
CA ARG A 298 15.21 -4.68 18.13
C ARG A 298 14.65 -3.28 17.93
N LYS A 299 14.34 -2.93 16.69
CA LYS A 299 13.64 -1.68 16.36
C LYS A 299 12.36 -1.98 15.62
N GLN A 300 11.25 -1.38 16.05
CA GLN A 300 10.03 -1.37 15.26
C GLN A 300 10.27 -0.57 13.99
N VAL A 301 9.84 -1.12 12.86
CA VAL A 301 10.14 -0.57 11.55
C VAL A 301 9.31 0.69 11.33
N GLY A 302 9.96 1.84 11.43
CA GLY A 302 9.44 3.06 10.85
C GLY A 302 9.49 2.93 9.32
N PHE A 303 8.46 3.41 8.62
CA PHE A 303 8.36 3.46 7.15
C PHE A 303 9.52 4.21 6.43
N SER A 304 10.56 4.61 7.16
CA SER A 304 11.62 5.51 6.72
C SER A 304 12.97 5.19 7.40
N SER A 305 13.30 3.93 7.68
CA SER A 305 14.69 3.55 7.95
C SER A 305 15.36 3.24 6.62
N GLY A 306 16.26 4.13 6.17
CA GLY A 306 17.16 3.82 5.06
C GLY A 306 17.94 2.52 5.33
N GLN A 307 18.50 1.95 4.28
CA GLN A 307 19.52 0.91 4.40
C GLN A 307 20.72 1.50 5.16
N ASP A 308 20.69 1.39 6.48
CA ASP A 308 21.88 1.54 7.31
C ASP A 308 22.69 0.24 7.16
N ASP A 309 24.00 0.33 6.93
CA ASP A 309 24.92 -0.82 6.88
C ASP A 309 24.93 -1.65 8.18
N ASN A 310 24.29 -1.14 9.23
CA ASN A 310 24.11 -1.79 10.53
C ASN A 310 22.88 -2.70 10.60
N VAL A 311 22.07 -2.83 9.55
CA VAL A 311 20.83 -3.60 9.57
C VAL A 311 21.11 -5.06 9.19
N VAL A 312 20.94 -5.99 10.14
CA VAL A 312 21.12 -7.43 9.89
C VAL A 312 19.88 -8.04 9.24
N VAL A 313 18.70 -7.62 9.70
CA VAL A 313 17.40 -8.10 9.19
C VAL A 313 16.43 -6.94 9.13
N SER A 314 15.72 -6.82 8.01
CA SER A 314 14.62 -5.88 7.78
C SER A 314 13.37 -6.61 7.28
N PRO A 315 12.16 -6.06 7.49
CA PRO A 315 10.95 -6.57 6.87
C PRO A 315 11.04 -6.43 5.36
N ASP A 316 11.18 -7.57 4.69
CA ASP A 316 11.14 -7.66 3.23
C ASP A 316 9.85 -8.41 2.83
N PRO A 317 9.00 -7.84 1.95
CA PRO A 317 7.85 -8.54 1.40
C PRO A 317 8.19 -9.87 0.70
N ALA A 318 9.43 -10.04 0.24
CA ALA A 318 9.91 -11.31 -0.32
C ALA A 318 10.12 -12.40 0.75
N GLY A 319 10.19 -12.02 2.03
CA GLY A 319 10.50 -12.90 3.15
C GLY A 319 11.99 -13.21 3.31
N LEU A 320 12.31 -13.98 4.35
CA LEU A 320 13.68 -14.41 4.63
C LEU A 320 14.15 -15.48 3.62
N ASP A 321 15.36 -15.29 3.10
CA ASP A 321 16.08 -16.28 2.30
C ASP A 321 16.86 -17.26 3.21
N ALA A 322 17.36 -18.35 2.63
CA ALA A 322 18.07 -19.38 3.37
C ALA A 322 19.39 -18.87 3.97
N GLU A 323 20.05 -17.92 3.30
CA GLU A 323 21.32 -17.33 3.76
C GLU A 323 21.11 -16.49 5.02
N LYS A 324 20.11 -15.60 5.03
CA LYS A 324 19.74 -14.80 6.21
C LYS A 324 19.26 -15.67 7.36
N ILE A 325 18.52 -16.76 7.09
CA ILE A 325 18.13 -17.71 8.14
C ILE A 325 19.38 -18.36 8.76
N THR A 326 20.33 -18.79 7.94
CA THR A 326 21.58 -19.39 8.42
C THR A 326 22.39 -18.38 9.24
N GLN A 327 22.45 -17.12 8.78
CA GLN A 327 23.11 -16.04 9.52
C GLN A 327 22.44 -15.77 10.88
N LEU A 328 21.11 -15.75 10.94
CA LEU A 328 20.37 -15.59 12.18
C LEU A 328 20.58 -16.77 13.14
N GLN A 329 20.58 -18.00 12.63
CA GLN A 329 20.85 -19.20 13.41
C GLN A 329 22.27 -19.19 13.97
N HIS A 330 23.25 -18.73 13.20
CA HIS A 330 24.62 -18.54 13.67
C HIS A 330 24.68 -17.50 14.80
N LEU A 331 24.05 -16.34 14.63
CA LEU A 331 23.99 -15.29 15.67
C LEU A 331 23.28 -15.75 16.94
N ALA A 332 22.24 -16.58 16.82
CA ALA A 332 21.58 -17.20 17.97
C ALA A 332 22.51 -18.20 18.69
N ALA A 333 23.26 -19.01 17.93
CA ALA A 333 24.23 -19.96 18.48
C ALA A 333 25.41 -19.27 19.18
N GLU A 334 25.81 -18.09 18.70
CA GLU A 334 26.82 -17.23 19.33
C GLU A 334 26.30 -16.51 20.59
N GLY A 335 25.03 -16.67 20.94
CA GLY A 335 24.40 -15.99 22.08
C GLY A 335 24.14 -14.50 21.85
N ALA A 336 24.38 -14.00 20.63
CA ALA A 336 24.20 -12.59 20.30
C ALA A 336 22.73 -12.14 20.32
N LEU A 337 21.79 -13.10 20.26
CA LEU A 337 20.35 -12.90 20.35
C LEU A 337 19.75 -13.35 21.69
N ALA A 338 20.58 -13.65 22.70
CA ALA A 338 20.10 -14.14 24.00
C ALA A 338 19.19 -13.15 24.74
N GLU A 339 19.40 -11.84 24.57
CA GLU A 339 18.53 -10.79 25.13
C GLU A 339 17.09 -10.82 24.60
N PHE A 340 16.90 -11.56 23.51
CA PHE A 340 15.64 -11.72 22.80
C PHE A 340 15.09 -13.14 22.93
N GLU A 341 15.66 -13.94 23.82
CA GLU A 341 15.36 -15.37 24.02
C GLU A 341 15.49 -16.18 22.73
N ASN A 342 16.35 -15.75 21.79
CA ASN A 342 16.48 -16.33 20.45
C ASN A 342 15.14 -16.42 19.69
N GLN A 343 14.21 -15.49 19.97
CA GLN A 343 12.93 -15.39 19.26
C GLN A 343 12.94 -14.19 18.32
N ILE A 344 12.17 -14.29 17.24
CA ILE A 344 11.93 -13.21 16.29
C ILE A 344 10.43 -13.14 16.03
N ARG A 345 9.89 -11.91 15.97
CA ARG A 345 8.50 -11.70 15.55
C ARG A 345 8.39 -11.80 14.05
N ILE A 346 7.46 -12.63 13.58
CA ILE A 346 7.15 -12.85 12.18
C ILE A 346 5.76 -12.29 11.89
N GLN A 347 5.66 -11.48 10.84
CA GLN A 347 4.38 -11.03 10.30
C GLN A 347 3.73 -12.19 9.54
N PRO A 348 2.42 -12.41 9.72
CA PRO A 348 1.72 -13.40 8.92
C PRO A 348 1.66 -12.92 7.47
N SER A 349 1.96 -13.82 6.54
CA SER A 349 1.79 -13.58 5.11
C SER A 349 0.32 -13.25 4.83
N ILE A 350 0.02 -12.03 4.40
CA ILE A 350 -1.33 -11.65 4.01
C ILE A 350 -1.66 -12.32 2.67
N ARG A 351 -2.72 -13.11 2.66
CA ARG A 351 -3.23 -13.80 1.48
C ARG A 351 -4.05 -12.81 0.66
N PHE A 352 -3.44 -12.18 -0.33
CA PHE A 352 -4.08 -11.12 -1.12
C PHE A 352 -4.92 -11.66 -2.28
N ALA A 353 -4.71 -12.89 -2.75
CA ALA A 353 -5.51 -13.46 -3.85
C ALA A 353 -7.03 -13.53 -3.54
N PRO A 354 -7.49 -13.91 -2.34
CA PRO A 354 -8.90 -13.78 -1.94
C PRO A 354 -9.42 -12.33 -2.03
N VAL A 355 -8.62 -11.36 -1.57
CA VAL A 355 -8.99 -9.94 -1.58
C VAL A 355 -9.12 -9.43 -3.01
N ILE A 356 -8.17 -9.77 -3.88
CA ILE A 356 -8.20 -9.46 -5.32
C ILE A 356 -9.43 -10.10 -5.97
N SER A 357 -9.77 -11.34 -5.61
CA SER A 357 -10.94 -12.05 -6.14
C SER A 357 -12.25 -11.39 -5.73
N ILE A 358 -12.36 -10.91 -4.49
CA ILE A 358 -13.52 -10.13 -4.03
C ILE A 358 -13.62 -8.82 -4.81
N GLY A 359 -12.51 -8.10 -5.00
CA GLY A 359 -12.50 -6.87 -5.79
C GLY A 359 -12.88 -7.10 -7.26
N ALA A 360 -12.43 -8.21 -7.85
CA ALA A 360 -12.85 -8.65 -9.18
C ALA A 360 -14.36 -8.91 -9.24
N LEU A 361 -14.91 -9.64 -8.27
CA LEU A 361 -16.35 -9.91 -8.17
C LEU A 361 -17.16 -8.62 -8.02
N LEU A 362 -16.74 -7.71 -7.13
CA LEU A 362 -17.39 -6.41 -6.95
C LEU A 362 -17.35 -5.58 -8.23
N THR A 363 -16.25 -5.63 -8.98
CA THR A 363 -16.13 -4.94 -10.27
C THR A 363 -17.14 -5.46 -11.29
N VAL A 364 -17.32 -6.79 -11.36
CA VAL A 364 -18.31 -7.42 -12.25
C VAL A 364 -19.74 -7.08 -11.83
N LEU A 365 -20.05 -7.15 -10.53
CA LEU A 365 -21.39 -6.91 -10.01
C LEU A 365 -21.81 -5.44 -10.08
N CYS A 366 -20.89 -4.52 -9.78
CA CYS A 366 -21.19 -3.09 -9.74
C CYS A 366 -21.02 -2.38 -11.09
N GLN A 367 -20.33 -3.00 -12.05
CA GLN A 367 -20.00 -2.39 -13.35
C GLN A 367 -19.36 -1.00 -13.19
N GLY A 368 -18.45 -0.91 -12.20
CA GLY A 368 -17.85 0.35 -11.76
C GLY A 368 -17.35 0.29 -10.32
N PRO A 369 -16.97 1.45 -9.74
CA PRO A 369 -16.56 1.52 -8.35
C PRO A 369 -17.72 1.17 -7.41
N PHE A 370 -17.49 0.20 -6.52
CA PHE A 370 -18.48 -0.26 -5.55
C PHE A 370 -19.02 0.87 -4.65
N TYR A 371 -18.16 1.82 -4.26
CA TYR A 371 -18.57 2.92 -3.39
C TYR A 371 -19.66 3.80 -4.01
N LEU A 372 -19.71 3.95 -5.35
CA LEU A 372 -20.78 4.70 -6.01
C LEU A 372 -22.13 4.01 -5.86
N LYS A 373 -22.17 2.67 -5.95
CA LYS A 373 -23.38 1.90 -5.71
C LYS A 373 -23.82 1.96 -4.26
N LEU A 374 -22.87 1.98 -3.33
CA LEU A 374 -23.17 2.14 -1.91
C LEU A 374 -23.78 3.52 -1.63
N MET A 375 -23.26 4.61 -2.22
CA MET A 375 -23.85 5.94 -2.11
C MET A 375 -25.21 6.10 -2.79
N GLN A 376 -25.60 5.21 -3.71
CA GLN A 376 -26.97 5.20 -4.29
C GLN A 376 -28.00 4.56 -3.35
N LEU A 377 -27.54 3.78 -2.37
CA LEU A 377 -28.39 3.08 -1.40
C LEU A 377 -28.68 3.92 -0.14
N PHE A 378 -27.93 4.99 0.08
CA PHE A 378 -28.08 5.96 1.18
C PHE A 378 -28.46 7.32 0.59
#